data_AF-A0A9P8GSD9-F1
#
_entry.id   AF-A0A9P8GSD9-F1
#
_cell.length_a   1.000
_cell.length_b   1.000
_cell.length_c   1.000
_cell.angle_alpha   90.00
_cell.angle_beta   90.00
_cell.angle_gamma   90.00
#
_symmetry.space_group_name_H-M   'P 1'
#
loop_
_entity.id
_entity.type
_entity.pdbx_description
1 polymer ?
#
loop_
_entity_poly.entity_id
_entity_poly.type
_entity_poly.pdbx_seq_one_letter_code
_entity_poly.pdbx_strand_id
1 'polypeptide(L)'
;MEHATLVEKYTAAQQDWLDRMSTLDATSTQWDIVLTFRDLLLSQTNPLAAAKRIAELILSHPNVMEAYDYTLGCFLEAVEFFPSNNISSLLAAFLATLAGLPDATNQREEPLVIISSKTTTIQPGDAIIVHWAGREEKLWHHLPRFSLWLRERMNGPEAYLSRGDSPETAKATWKNINTFVAILFRDHGTKFPELFGPLVTYAFATLADALESSPRSRLGRNVPLHLPAAYQWILLAGVEVYNAVKERDNEEFWSARAGQLWTREGVRDEVDEKRWCFWMYRFGELKADARLDAAMNWEAAQAELRMENLAIGWNSES
;
A
#
# COMPACT_ATOMS: atom_id res chain seq x y z
N MET A 1 -17.97 26.01 -1.48
CA MET A 1 -18.21 25.67 -2.90
C MET A 1 -17.40 24.44 -3.32
N GLU A 2 -16.15 24.26 -2.87
CA GLU A 2 -15.32 23.05 -3.12
C GLU A 2 -15.88 21.74 -2.54
N HIS A 3 -16.53 21.78 -1.37
CA HIS A 3 -17.01 20.57 -0.70
C HIS A 3 -18.12 19.85 -1.48
N ALA A 4 -18.98 20.60 -2.20
CA ALA A 4 -20.02 20.03 -3.05
C ALA A 4 -19.43 19.35 -4.29
N THR A 5 -18.42 19.97 -4.91
CA THR A 5 -17.76 19.45 -6.12
C THR A 5 -16.89 18.22 -5.84
N LEU A 6 -16.28 18.15 -4.65
CA LEU A 6 -15.55 16.97 -4.18
C LEU A 6 -16.50 15.79 -3.87
N VAL A 7 -17.64 16.07 -3.24
CA VAL A 7 -18.68 15.05 -2.98
C VAL A 7 -19.27 14.53 -4.30
N GLU A 8 -19.55 15.40 -5.27
CA GLU A 8 -20.07 15.01 -6.59
C GLU A 8 -19.08 14.21 -7.44
N LYS A 9 -17.79 14.57 -7.42
CA LYS A 9 -16.75 13.75 -8.07
C LYS A 9 -16.58 12.40 -7.41
N TYR A 10 -16.74 12.35 -6.09
CA TYR A 10 -16.63 11.12 -5.32
C TYR A 10 -17.79 10.17 -5.63
N THR A 11 -19.02 10.66 -5.69
CA THR A 11 -20.18 9.85 -6.07
C THR A 11 -20.11 9.34 -7.51
N ALA A 12 -19.57 10.14 -8.46
CA ALA A 12 -19.37 9.68 -9.83
C ALA A 12 -18.33 8.55 -9.96
N ALA A 13 -17.20 8.68 -9.25
CA ALA A 13 -16.18 7.62 -9.21
C ALA A 13 -16.72 6.36 -8.52
N GLN A 14 -17.49 6.52 -7.44
CA GLN A 14 -18.14 5.39 -6.76
C GLN A 14 -19.17 4.70 -7.67
N GLN A 15 -19.93 5.45 -8.45
CA GLN A 15 -20.87 4.89 -9.41
C GLN A 15 -20.15 4.15 -10.53
N ASP A 16 -19.05 4.69 -11.08
CA ASP A 16 -18.23 3.97 -12.07
C ASP A 16 -17.67 2.65 -11.51
N TRP A 17 -17.19 2.67 -10.27
CA TRP A 17 -16.73 1.45 -9.59
C TRP A 17 -17.86 0.44 -9.42
N LEU A 18 -19.07 0.87 -9.02
CA LEU A 18 -20.24 0.00 -8.94
C LEU A 18 -20.70 -0.52 -10.30
N ASP A 19 -20.63 0.30 -11.35
CA ASP A 19 -21.01 -0.07 -12.71
C ASP A 19 -20.06 -1.14 -13.26
N ARG A 20 -18.75 -1.06 -12.96
CA ARG A 20 -17.79 -2.14 -13.26
C ARG A 20 -18.15 -3.45 -12.55
N MET A 21 -18.65 -3.35 -11.32
CA MET A 21 -19.06 -4.49 -10.50
C MET A 21 -20.47 -5.02 -10.83
N SER A 22 -21.27 -4.30 -11.63
CA SER A 22 -22.65 -4.68 -12.01
C SER A 22 -22.75 -5.95 -12.86
N THR A 23 -21.61 -6.46 -13.32
CA THR A 23 -21.49 -7.74 -14.05
C THR A 23 -21.51 -8.97 -13.13
N LEU A 24 -21.41 -8.77 -11.82
CA LEU A 24 -21.43 -9.83 -10.82
C LEU A 24 -22.87 -10.30 -10.56
N ASP A 25 -23.02 -11.60 -10.29
CA ASP A 25 -24.30 -12.17 -9.84
C ASP A 25 -24.66 -11.59 -8.45
N ALA A 26 -25.83 -10.97 -8.34
CA ALA A 26 -26.32 -10.33 -7.13
C ALA A 26 -26.53 -11.30 -5.94
N THR A 27 -26.47 -12.60 -6.18
CA THR A 27 -26.55 -13.65 -5.15
C THR A 27 -25.18 -14.23 -4.76
N SER A 28 -24.11 -13.76 -5.39
CA SER A 28 -22.75 -14.27 -5.18
C SER A 28 -22.06 -13.65 -3.95
N THR A 29 -21.12 -14.38 -3.37
CA THR A 29 -20.28 -13.85 -2.27
C THR A 29 -19.42 -12.67 -2.73
N GLN A 30 -19.00 -12.64 -3.98
CA GLN A 30 -18.29 -11.50 -4.58
C GLN A 30 -19.14 -10.23 -4.52
N TRP A 31 -20.42 -10.33 -4.83
CA TRP A 31 -21.35 -9.21 -4.73
C TRP A 31 -21.48 -8.70 -3.29
N ASP A 32 -21.64 -9.60 -2.30
CA ASP A 32 -21.71 -9.21 -0.89
C ASP A 32 -20.41 -8.55 -0.37
N ILE A 33 -19.25 -9.01 -0.86
CA ILE A 33 -17.95 -8.39 -0.57
C ILE A 33 -17.93 -6.95 -1.13
N VAL A 34 -18.33 -6.77 -2.39
CA VAL A 34 -18.40 -5.45 -3.04
C VAL A 34 -19.37 -4.52 -2.29
N LEU A 35 -20.55 -5.00 -1.91
CA LEU A 35 -21.50 -4.23 -1.12
C LEU A 35 -20.91 -3.79 0.23
N THR A 36 -20.16 -4.68 0.89
CA THR A 36 -19.51 -4.34 2.17
C THR A 36 -18.47 -3.23 1.99
N PHE A 37 -17.66 -3.30 0.93
CA PHE A 37 -16.72 -2.23 0.60
C PHE A 37 -17.41 -0.93 0.18
N ARG A 38 -18.50 -1.00 -0.60
CA ARG A 38 -19.33 0.16 -0.95
C ARG A 38 -19.81 0.86 0.31
N ASP A 39 -20.40 0.12 1.23
CA ASP A 39 -20.97 0.67 2.46
C ASP A 39 -19.87 1.29 3.33
N LEU A 40 -18.67 0.68 3.35
CA LEU A 40 -17.50 1.24 4.03
C LEU A 40 -17.10 2.57 3.37
N LEU A 41 -16.91 2.60 2.06
CA LEU A 41 -16.50 3.79 1.30
C LEU A 41 -17.54 4.93 1.35
N LEU A 42 -18.82 4.60 1.51
CA LEU A 42 -19.92 5.55 1.73
C LEU A 42 -20.11 5.95 3.19
N SER A 43 -19.24 5.48 4.10
CA SER A 43 -19.34 5.71 5.55
C SER A 43 -20.67 5.26 6.16
N GLN A 44 -21.35 4.30 5.52
CA GLN A 44 -22.57 3.67 6.02
C GLN A 44 -22.25 2.56 7.03
N THR A 45 -21.02 2.07 7.02
CA THR A 45 -20.46 1.18 8.04
C THR A 45 -19.09 1.68 8.49
N ASN A 46 -18.60 1.15 9.61
CA ASN A 46 -17.27 1.45 10.14
C ASN A 46 -16.29 0.28 9.87
N PRO A 47 -14.97 0.51 9.98
CA PRO A 47 -13.95 -0.52 9.73
C PRO A 47 -14.17 -1.85 10.46
N LEU A 48 -14.62 -1.82 11.72
CA LEU A 48 -14.86 -3.03 12.51
C LEU A 48 -16.06 -3.81 12.04
N ALA A 49 -17.17 -3.13 11.76
CA ALA A 49 -18.37 -3.78 11.24
C ALA A 49 -18.13 -4.37 9.85
N ALA A 50 -17.42 -3.64 8.97
CA ALA A 50 -17.00 -4.15 7.67
C ALA A 50 -16.06 -5.36 7.79
N ALA A 51 -15.04 -5.30 8.66
CA ALA A 51 -14.10 -6.41 8.87
C ALA A 51 -14.80 -7.67 9.38
N LYS A 52 -15.73 -7.53 10.34
CA LYS A 52 -16.54 -8.66 10.82
C LYS A 52 -17.41 -9.25 9.71
N ARG A 53 -18.09 -8.40 8.93
CA ARG A 53 -18.93 -8.84 7.81
C ARG A 53 -18.12 -9.59 6.76
N ILE A 54 -16.96 -9.06 6.37
CA ILE A 54 -16.04 -9.73 5.44
C ILE A 54 -15.55 -11.07 6.01
N ALA A 55 -15.17 -11.11 7.29
CA ALA A 55 -14.75 -12.35 7.94
C ALA A 55 -15.86 -13.41 7.92
N GLU A 56 -17.11 -13.03 8.21
CA GLU A 56 -18.28 -13.91 8.12
C GLU A 56 -18.47 -14.45 6.69
N LEU A 57 -18.43 -13.56 5.69
CA LEU A 57 -18.57 -13.95 4.28
C LEU A 57 -17.50 -14.96 3.86
N ILE A 58 -16.23 -14.68 4.19
CA ILE A 58 -15.10 -15.58 3.89
C ILE A 58 -15.28 -16.94 4.56
N LEU A 59 -15.65 -16.99 5.84
CA LEU A 59 -15.77 -18.25 6.59
C LEU A 59 -17.00 -19.07 6.18
N SER A 60 -18.07 -18.41 5.74
CA SER A 60 -19.27 -19.06 5.21
C SER A 60 -19.09 -19.63 3.80
N HIS A 61 -18.12 -19.13 3.02
CA HIS A 61 -17.94 -19.54 1.63
C HIS A 61 -17.39 -20.98 1.55
N PRO A 62 -17.95 -21.88 0.72
CA PRO A 62 -17.49 -23.28 0.61
C PRO A 62 -15.98 -23.40 0.45
N ASN A 63 -15.39 -22.49 -0.34
CA ASN A 63 -13.96 -22.33 -0.52
C ASN A 63 -13.44 -21.04 0.15
N VAL A 64 -12.96 -21.14 1.40
CA VAL A 64 -12.53 -19.99 2.21
C VAL A 64 -11.45 -19.15 1.52
N MET A 65 -10.47 -19.79 0.86
CA MET A 65 -9.37 -19.06 0.22
C MET A 65 -9.81 -18.31 -1.03
N GLU A 66 -10.81 -18.81 -1.74
CA GLU A 66 -11.35 -18.13 -2.92
C GLU A 66 -12.09 -16.83 -2.52
N ALA A 67 -12.96 -16.88 -1.51
CA ALA A 67 -13.60 -15.67 -0.99
C ALA A 67 -12.58 -14.67 -0.39
N TYR A 68 -11.53 -15.19 0.24
CA TYR A 68 -10.41 -14.40 0.72
C TYR A 68 -9.67 -13.70 -0.43
N ASP A 69 -9.35 -14.40 -1.51
CA ASP A 69 -8.68 -13.82 -2.69
C ASP A 69 -9.57 -12.77 -3.39
N TYR A 70 -10.89 -13.00 -3.49
CA TYR A 70 -11.84 -12.00 -3.99
C TYR A 70 -11.82 -10.73 -3.12
N THR A 71 -11.79 -10.90 -1.81
CA THR A 71 -11.70 -9.78 -0.85
C THR A 71 -10.43 -8.96 -1.08
N LEU A 72 -9.27 -9.60 -1.20
CA LEU A 72 -8.01 -8.90 -1.45
C LEU A 72 -8.01 -8.19 -2.81
N GLY A 73 -8.57 -8.82 -3.85
CA GLY A 73 -8.71 -8.23 -5.17
C GLY A 73 -9.53 -6.94 -5.15
N CYS A 74 -10.77 -7.00 -4.62
CA CYS A 74 -11.64 -5.83 -4.50
C CYS A 74 -11.04 -4.75 -3.62
N PHE A 75 -10.38 -5.13 -2.51
CA PHE A 75 -9.73 -4.20 -1.61
C PHE A 75 -8.63 -3.38 -2.31
N LEU A 76 -7.71 -4.06 -3.01
CA LEU A 76 -6.60 -3.38 -3.68
C LEU A 76 -7.08 -2.56 -4.88
N GLU A 77 -8.10 -3.02 -5.60
CA GLU A 77 -8.71 -2.22 -6.66
C GLU A 77 -9.32 -0.92 -6.11
N ALA A 78 -10.01 -0.98 -4.96
CA ALA A 78 -10.52 0.22 -4.30
C ALA A 78 -9.37 1.18 -3.89
N VAL A 79 -8.27 0.64 -3.35
CA VAL A 79 -7.07 1.44 -3.02
C VAL A 79 -6.52 2.15 -4.26
N GLU A 80 -6.41 1.45 -5.38
CA GLU A 80 -5.88 1.97 -6.64
C GLU A 80 -6.79 3.04 -7.27
N PHE A 81 -8.10 2.90 -7.10
CA PHE A 81 -9.11 3.70 -7.78
C PHE A 81 -9.47 5.01 -7.07
N PHE A 82 -9.46 5.06 -5.73
CA PHE A 82 -9.97 6.20 -4.97
C PHE A 82 -8.87 7.16 -4.46
N PRO A 83 -8.68 8.34 -5.09
CA PRO A 83 -7.62 9.28 -4.72
C PRO A 83 -8.03 10.14 -3.50
N SER A 84 -7.97 9.57 -2.30
CA SER A 84 -8.27 10.32 -1.06
C SER A 84 -7.51 9.77 0.14
N ASN A 85 -6.88 10.66 0.89
CA ASN A 85 -6.23 10.31 2.15
C ASN A 85 -7.24 9.79 3.17
N ASN A 86 -8.46 10.33 3.22
CA ASN A 86 -9.50 9.86 4.13
C ASN A 86 -9.91 8.42 3.82
N ILE A 87 -10.04 8.09 2.53
CA ILE A 87 -10.37 6.73 2.09
C ILE A 87 -9.20 5.80 2.34
N SER A 88 -7.97 6.24 2.05
CA SER A 88 -6.76 5.47 2.34
C SER A 88 -6.64 5.15 3.82
N SER A 89 -6.90 6.12 4.71
CA SER A 89 -6.97 5.90 6.16
C SER A 89 -8.09 4.95 6.57
N LEU A 90 -9.27 5.06 5.93
CA LEU A 90 -10.38 4.17 6.20
C LEU A 90 -10.08 2.72 5.80
N LEU A 91 -9.47 2.52 4.63
CA LEU A 91 -9.05 1.22 4.12
C LEU A 91 -7.89 0.63 4.95
N ALA A 92 -6.94 1.47 5.39
CA ALA A 92 -5.87 1.06 6.30
C ALA A 92 -6.43 0.60 7.65
N ALA A 93 -7.37 1.37 8.22
CA ALA A 93 -8.06 1.00 9.46
C ALA A 93 -8.88 -0.29 9.30
N PHE A 94 -9.54 -0.49 8.16
CA PHE A 94 -10.24 -1.74 7.85
C PHE A 94 -9.28 -2.93 7.85
N LEU A 95 -8.17 -2.84 7.13
CA LEU A 95 -7.20 -3.94 7.02
C LEU A 95 -6.56 -4.27 8.37
N ALA A 96 -6.20 -3.24 9.15
CA ALA A 96 -5.68 -3.40 10.50
C ALA A 96 -6.71 -3.97 11.47
N THR A 97 -8.00 -3.65 11.28
CA THR A 97 -9.08 -4.23 12.08
C THR A 97 -9.31 -5.69 11.73
N LEU A 98 -9.26 -6.03 10.44
CA LEU A 98 -9.32 -7.42 9.96
C LEU A 98 -8.16 -8.24 10.54
N ALA A 99 -6.93 -7.72 10.51
CA ALA A 99 -5.76 -8.35 11.10
C ALA A 99 -5.86 -8.53 12.63
N GLY A 100 -6.63 -7.66 13.29
CA GLY A 100 -6.86 -7.69 14.73
C GLY A 100 -8.03 -8.55 15.20
N LEU A 101 -8.74 -9.23 14.29
CA LEU A 101 -9.82 -10.14 14.67
C LEU A 101 -9.28 -11.39 15.39
N PRO A 102 -10.08 -12.02 16.29
CA PRO A 102 -9.71 -13.31 16.89
C PRO A 102 -9.48 -14.37 15.81
N ASP A 103 -8.47 -15.21 15.99
CA ASP A 103 -8.10 -16.25 15.02
C ASP A 103 -9.31 -17.07 14.56
N ALA A 104 -9.46 -17.19 13.24
CA ALA A 104 -10.53 -17.98 12.65
C ALA A 104 -10.41 -19.45 13.07
N THR A 105 -11.54 -20.06 13.35
CA THR A 105 -11.67 -21.50 13.62
C THR A 105 -12.67 -22.10 12.65
N ASN A 106 -12.52 -23.39 12.36
CA ASN A 106 -13.49 -24.10 11.53
C ASN A 106 -14.79 -24.32 12.33
N GLN A 107 -15.79 -23.49 12.08
CA GLN A 107 -17.12 -23.57 12.71
C GLN A 107 -18.05 -24.59 12.02
N ARG A 108 -17.57 -25.31 11.00
CA ARG A 108 -18.37 -26.32 10.27
C ARG A 108 -18.34 -27.65 11.02
N GLU A 109 -19.37 -28.47 10.79
CA GLU A 109 -19.40 -29.85 11.29
C GLU A 109 -18.41 -30.77 10.56
N GLU A 110 -18.01 -30.39 9.35
CA GLU A 110 -17.10 -31.15 8.49
C GLU A 110 -15.69 -30.55 8.45
N PRO A 111 -14.66 -31.37 8.14
CA PRO A 111 -13.31 -30.86 7.95
C PRO A 111 -13.22 -29.89 6.78
N LEU A 112 -12.58 -28.75 6.99
CA LEU A 112 -12.31 -27.76 5.97
C LEU A 112 -10.98 -28.09 5.26
N VAL A 113 -11.00 -28.15 3.94
CA VAL A 113 -9.79 -28.34 3.13
C VAL A 113 -9.31 -27.01 2.59
N ILE A 114 -8.14 -26.56 3.03
CA ILE A 114 -7.46 -25.38 2.52
C ILE A 114 -6.39 -25.80 1.52
N ILE A 115 -6.54 -25.34 0.26
CA ILE A 115 -5.56 -25.57 -0.80
C ILE A 115 -4.77 -24.27 -0.98
N SER A 116 -3.47 -24.35 -0.72
CA SER A 116 -2.54 -23.22 -0.78
C SER A 116 -1.21 -23.69 -1.39
N SER A 117 -0.05 -23.41 -0.77
CA SER A 117 1.20 -24.07 -1.15
C SER A 117 1.22 -25.56 -0.78
N LYS A 118 0.40 -25.93 0.22
CA LYS A 118 0.14 -27.30 0.66
C LYS A 118 -1.35 -27.46 0.95
N THR A 119 -1.88 -28.66 0.68
CA THR A 119 -3.23 -29.04 1.10
C THR A 119 -3.25 -29.32 2.59
N THR A 120 -4.17 -28.67 3.30
CA THR A 120 -4.31 -28.77 4.76
C THR A 120 -5.76 -29.07 5.10
N THR A 121 -5.97 -30.02 6.00
CA THR A 121 -7.31 -30.38 6.48
C THR A 121 -7.47 -29.88 7.91
N ILE A 122 -8.39 -28.95 8.12
CA ILE A 122 -8.68 -28.32 9.40
C ILE A 122 -9.92 -28.98 9.99
N GLN A 123 -9.81 -29.61 11.17
CA GLN A 123 -10.95 -30.27 11.81
C GLN A 123 -11.94 -29.24 12.38
N PRO A 124 -13.21 -29.61 12.61
CA PRO A 124 -14.15 -28.78 13.36
C PRO A 124 -13.56 -28.30 14.70
N GLY A 125 -13.67 -27.00 14.97
CA GLY A 125 -13.12 -26.33 16.16
C GLY A 125 -11.64 -25.95 16.08
N ASP A 126 -10.87 -26.51 15.15
CA ASP A 126 -9.45 -26.16 14.98
C ASP A 126 -9.28 -24.78 14.34
N ALA A 127 -8.14 -24.14 14.63
CA ALA A 127 -7.76 -22.88 14.01
C ALA A 127 -7.53 -23.05 12.50
N ILE A 128 -7.99 -22.09 11.71
CA ILE A 128 -7.74 -22.05 10.27
C ILE A 128 -6.33 -21.53 10.03
N ILE A 129 -5.47 -22.45 9.62
CA ILE A 129 -4.07 -22.20 9.27
C ILE A 129 -3.90 -22.38 7.75
N VAL A 130 -3.25 -21.40 7.13
CA VAL A 130 -2.89 -21.41 5.71
C VAL A 130 -1.39 -21.64 5.59
N HIS A 131 -0.99 -22.67 4.84
CA HIS A 131 0.43 -22.88 4.55
C HIS A 131 0.86 -22.01 3.36
N TRP A 132 1.67 -21.01 3.62
CA TRP A 132 2.12 -20.07 2.59
C TRP A 132 3.60 -19.74 2.75
N ALA A 133 4.34 -19.73 1.63
CA ALA A 133 5.77 -19.43 1.60
C ALA A 133 6.62 -20.22 2.63
N GLY A 134 6.24 -21.48 2.90
CA GLY A 134 6.93 -22.34 3.87
C GLY A 134 6.60 -22.07 5.34
N ARG A 135 5.57 -21.25 5.62
CA ARG A 135 5.13 -20.87 6.97
C ARG A 135 3.68 -21.28 7.22
N GLU A 136 3.34 -21.41 8.49
CA GLU A 136 1.96 -21.57 8.96
C GLU A 136 1.39 -20.19 9.32
N GLU A 137 0.41 -19.74 8.56
CA GLU A 137 -0.18 -18.41 8.70
C GLU A 137 -1.62 -18.53 9.20
N LYS A 138 -1.87 -17.99 10.40
CA LYS A 138 -3.23 -17.72 10.90
C LYS A 138 -3.94 -16.73 9.98
N LEU A 139 -5.17 -17.06 9.57
CA LEU A 139 -5.91 -16.36 8.52
C LEU A 139 -6.02 -14.85 8.72
N TRP A 140 -6.34 -14.39 9.92
CA TRP A 140 -6.50 -12.95 10.20
C TRP A 140 -5.19 -12.30 10.60
N HIS A 141 -4.49 -12.86 11.59
CA HIS A 141 -3.28 -12.25 12.14
C HIS A 141 -2.20 -12.00 11.09
N HIS A 142 -2.03 -12.90 10.13
CA HIS A 142 -0.97 -12.82 9.12
C HIS A 142 -1.46 -12.33 7.75
N LEU A 143 -2.77 -12.27 7.52
CA LEU A 143 -3.37 -11.96 6.20
C LEU A 143 -2.63 -12.68 5.05
N PRO A 144 -2.76 -14.02 4.95
CA PRO A 144 -1.96 -14.81 4.03
C PRO A 144 -2.07 -14.31 2.60
N ARG A 145 -0.96 -14.29 1.86
CA ARG A 145 -0.85 -13.74 0.49
C ARG A 145 -1.02 -12.22 0.34
N PHE A 146 -1.40 -11.46 1.37
CA PHE A 146 -1.52 -10.00 1.26
C PHE A 146 -0.22 -9.36 0.74
N SER A 147 0.93 -9.76 1.28
CA SER A 147 2.24 -9.26 0.85
C SER A 147 2.56 -9.56 -0.61
N LEU A 148 2.12 -10.71 -1.14
CA LEU A 148 2.24 -11.05 -2.56
C LEU A 148 1.38 -10.13 -3.41
N TRP A 149 0.08 -10.02 -3.08
CA TRP A 149 -0.86 -9.19 -3.82
C TRP A 149 -0.43 -7.72 -3.84
N LEU A 150 0.05 -7.21 -2.71
CA LEU A 150 0.59 -5.87 -2.61
C LEU A 150 1.84 -5.71 -3.47
N ARG A 151 2.79 -6.65 -3.40
CA ARG A 151 4.01 -6.61 -4.22
C ARG A 151 3.71 -6.52 -5.71
N GLU A 152 2.71 -7.25 -6.20
CA GLU A 152 2.30 -7.18 -7.61
C GLU A 152 1.79 -5.80 -8.04
N ARG A 153 1.17 -5.05 -7.11
CA ARG A 153 0.78 -3.65 -7.32
C ARG A 153 1.93 -2.67 -7.13
N MET A 154 2.92 -3.04 -6.32
CA MET A 154 4.09 -2.23 -6.02
C MET A 154 5.22 -2.33 -7.07
N ASN A 155 4.91 -2.73 -8.31
CA ASN A 155 5.87 -2.89 -9.43
C ASN A 155 6.15 -1.58 -10.22
N GLY A 156 5.73 -0.44 -9.69
CA GLY A 156 5.92 0.87 -10.31
C GLY A 156 4.89 1.24 -11.38
N PRO A 157 4.85 2.52 -11.79
CA PRO A 157 3.89 3.05 -12.74
C PRO A 157 4.01 2.40 -14.13
N GLU A 158 5.19 1.89 -14.51
CA GLU A 158 5.39 1.22 -15.80
C GLU A 158 4.59 -0.07 -15.96
N ALA A 159 4.24 -0.74 -14.86
CA ALA A 159 3.40 -1.91 -14.92
C ALA A 159 1.99 -1.56 -15.45
N TYR A 160 1.45 -0.38 -15.11
CA TYR A 160 0.18 0.11 -15.64
C TYR A 160 0.31 0.53 -17.11
N LEU A 161 1.40 1.24 -17.46
CA LEU A 161 1.69 1.59 -18.86
C LEU A 161 1.74 0.35 -19.77
N SER A 162 2.36 -0.73 -19.30
CA SER A 162 2.46 -1.98 -20.06
C SER A 162 1.11 -2.67 -20.30
N ARG A 163 0.09 -2.36 -19.49
CA ARG A 163 -1.29 -2.86 -19.63
C ARG A 163 -2.14 -1.96 -20.52
N GLY A 164 -1.60 -0.84 -21.00
CA GLY A 164 -2.28 0.10 -21.89
C GLY A 164 -2.87 1.33 -21.19
N ASP A 165 -2.61 1.52 -19.90
CA ASP A 165 -3.06 2.72 -19.19
C ASP A 165 -2.34 3.98 -19.71
N SER A 166 -3.04 5.12 -19.69
CA SER A 166 -2.41 6.41 -20.00
C SER A 166 -1.39 6.80 -18.92
N PRO A 167 -0.41 7.66 -19.25
CA PRO A 167 0.52 8.21 -18.25
C PRO A 167 -0.17 8.85 -17.05
N GLU A 168 -1.29 9.53 -17.27
CA GLU A 168 -2.07 10.18 -16.22
C GLU A 168 -2.71 9.16 -15.28
N THR A 169 -3.32 8.10 -15.83
CA THR A 169 -3.90 7.01 -15.03
C THR A 169 -2.81 6.25 -14.28
N ALA A 170 -1.74 5.85 -14.95
CA ALA A 170 -0.61 5.16 -14.32
C ALA A 170 0.00 5.96 -13.16
N LYS A 171 0.19 7.28 -13.35
CA LYS A 171 0.66 8.20 -12.30
C LYS A 171 -0.32 8.28 -11.13
N ALA A 172 -1.62 8.43 -11.41
CA ALA A 172 -2.64 8.55 -10.37
C ALA A 172 -2.76 7.25 -9.56
N THR A 173 -2.85 6.09 -10.23
CA THR A 173 -2.93 4.78 -9.58
C THR A 173 -1.68 4.50 -8.75
N TRP A 174 -0.49 4.78 -9.30
CA TRP A 174 0.77 4.62 -8.56
C TRP A 174 0.85 5.50 -7.32
N LYS A 175 0.39 6.76 -7.42
CA LYS A 175 0.26 7.66 -6.27
C LYS A 175 -0.70 7.08 -5.22
N ASN A 176 -1.89 6.62 -5.63
CA ASN A 176 -2.92 6.14 -4.71
C ASN A 176 -2.46 4.94 -3.88
N ILE A 177 -1.87 3.92 -4.51
CA ILE A 177 -1.36 2.75 -3.79
C ILE A 177 -0.24 3.15 -2.80
N ASN A 178 0.67 4.04 -3.17
CA ASN A 178 1.72 4.52 -2.26
C ASN A 178 1.15 5.36 -1.11
N THR A 179 0.14 6.19 -1.34
CA THR A 179 -0.57 6.93 -0.28
C THR A 179 -1.15 5.96 0.76
N PHE A 180 -1.84 4.91 0.30
CA PHE A 180 -2.42 3.90 1.18
C PHE A 180 -1.34 3.17 1.98
N VAL A 181 -0.28 2.69 1.32
CA VAL A 181 0.79 1.94 2.00
C VAL A 181 1.52 2.83 3.02
N ALA A 182 1.77 4.10 2.69
CA ALA A 182 2.37 5.06 3.62
C ALA A 182 1.50 5.25 4.88
N ILE A 183 0.19 5.39 4.71
CA ILE A 183 -0.75 5.53 5.84
C ILE A 183 -0.82 4.23 6.67
N LEU A 184 -0.90 3.07 6.02
CA LEU A 184 -0.93 1.78 6.68
C LEU A 184 0.34 1.54 7.52
N PHE A 185 1.51 1.85 6.95
CA PHE A 185 2.78 1.79 7.67
C PHE A 185 2.80 2.74 8.87
N ARG A 186 2.47 4.02 8.64
CA ARG A 186 2.47 5.05 9.69
C ARG A 186 1.57 4.69 10.87
N ASP A 187 0.32 4.34 10.59
CA ASP A 187 -0.71 4.22 11.62
C ASP A 187 -0.71 2.82 12.28
N HIS A 188 -0.18 1.81 11.60
CA HIS A 188 -0.33 0.41 12.02
C HIS A 188 0.96 -0.42 11.98
N GLY A 189 2.08 0.13 11.48
CA GLY A 189 3.37 -0.55 11.42
C GLY A 189 3.88 -1.01 12.78
N THR A 190 3.76 -0.17 13.82
CA THR A 190 4.19 -0.53 15.19
C THR A 190 3.23 -1.50 15.88
N LYS A 191 1.93 -1.41 15.58
CA LYS A 191 0.90 -2.29 16.14
C LYS A 191 0.98 -3.71 15.58
N PHE A 192 1.36 -3.84 14.30
CA PHE A 192 1.54 -5.11 13.61
C PHE A 192 2.93 -5.16 12.96
N PRO A 193 4.00 -5.29 13.77
CA PRO A 193 5.38 -5.13 13.32
C PRO A 193 5.81 -6.15 12.27
N GLU A 194 5.28 -7.37 12.31
CA GLU A 194 5.62 -8.41 11.32
C GLU A 194 4.84 -8.26 10.00
N LEU A 195 3.64 -7.66 10.04
CA LEU A 195 2.74 -7.56 8.89
C LEU A 195 2.87 -6.23 8.15
N PHE A 196 2.88 -5.12 8.89
CA PHE A 196 2.89 -3.76 8.34
C PHE A 196 4.22 -3.04 8.53
N GLY A 197 5.08 -3.46 9.47
CA GLY A 197 6.43 -2.90 9.64
C GLY A 197 7.31 -2.98 8.38
N PRO A 198 7.39 -4.14 7.69
CA PRO A 198 8.21 -4.30 6.48
C PRO A 198 7.77 -3.43 5.29
N LEU A 199 6.61 -2.77 5.37
CA LEU A 199 6.13 -1.89 4.31
C LEU A 199 7.03 -0.66 4.08
N VAL A 200 7.87 -0.31 5.05
CA VAL A 200 8.89 0.75 4.89
C VAL A 200 9.82 0.50 3.71
N THR A 201 10.06 -0.77 3.34
CA THR A 201 10.87 -1.14 2.17
C THR A 201 10.31 -0.58 0.86
N TYR A 202 8.98 -0.41 0.76
CA TYR A 202 8.36 0.25 -0.39
C TYR A 202 8.63 1.75 -0.43
N ALA A 203 8.78 2.41 0.72
CA ALA A 203 9.20 3.81 0.77
C ALA A 203 10.59 3.97 0.13
N PHE A 204 11.53 3.12 0.54
CA PHE A 204 12.90 3.16 0.03
C PHE A 204 12.99 2.83 -1.47
N ALA A 205 12.24 1.82 -1.93
CA ALA A 205 12.16 1.48 -3.34
C ALA A 205 11.58 2.64 -4.17
N THR A 206 10.45 3.22 -3.72
CA THR A 206 9.80 4.34 -4.41
C THR A 206 10.69 5.59 -4.45
N LEU A 207 11.41 5.90 -3.37
CA LEU A 207 12.38 7.00 -3.32
C LEU A 207 13.55 6.75 -4.27
N ALA A 208 14.12 5.54 -4.27
CA ALA A 208 15.22 5.19 -5.18
C ALA A 208 14.80 5.29 -6.65
N ASP A 209 13.64 4.75 -7.02
CA ASP A 209 13.13 4.81 -8.40
C ASP A 209 12.88 6.25 -8.86
N ALA A 210 12.33 7.10 -7.98
CA ALA A 210 12.05 8.49 -8.29
C ALA A 210 13.30 9.38 -8.35
N LEU A 211 14.32 9.12 -7.53
CA LEU A 211 15.37 10.09 -7.23
C LEU A 211 16.76 9.65 -7.68
N GLU A 212 17.05 8.35 -7.81
CA GLU A 212 18.41 7.86 -8.07
C GLU A 212 18.67 7.54 -9.55
N SER A 213 17.70 7.77 -10.43
CA SER A 213 17.82 7.47 -11.85
C SER A 213 18.27 8.66 -12.69
N SER A 214 19.28 8.46 -13.55
CA SER A 214 19.72 9.46 -14.52
C SER A 214 18.59 9.83 -15.49
N PRO A 215 18.37 11.12 -15.84
CA PRO A 215 17.35 11.52 -16.82
C PRO A 215 17.44 10.84 -18.18
N ARG A 216 18.60 10.26 -18.51
CA ARG A 216 18.85 9.51 -19.75
C ARG A 216 18.43 8.04 -19.67
N SER A 217 18.21 7.49 -18.48
CA SER A 217 17.79 6.10 -18.27
C SER A 217 16.27 5.94 -18.49
N ARG A 218 15.80 4.70 -18.61
CA ARG A 218 14.35 4.43 -18.74
C ARG A 218 13.58 4.95 -17.52
N LEU A 219 14.00 4.56 -16.32
CA LEU A 219 13.38 5.00 -15.05
C LEU A 219 13.49 6.51 -14.87
N GLY A 220 14.63 7.10 -15.20
CA GLY A 220 14.84 8.54 -15.05
C GLY A 220 13.99 9.36 -16.00
N ARG A 221 13.61 8.85 -17.18
CA ARG A 221 12.60 9.51 -18.05
C ARG A 221 11.21 9.49 -17.44
N ASN A 222 10.91 8.53 -16.59
CA ASN A 222 9.61 8.34 -15.95
C ASN A 222 9.50 9.02 -14.57
N VAL A 223 10.47 9.84 -14.16
CA VAL A 223 10.40 10.63 -12.91
C VAL A 223 9.05 11.34 -12.71
N PRO A 224 8.41 11.97 -13.73
CA PRO A 224 7.09 12.58 -13.56
C PRO A 224 5.98 11.60 -13.11
N LEU A 225 6.14 10.30 -13.34
CA LEU A 225 5.21 9.26 -12.90
C LEU A 225 5.47 8.82 -11.46
N HIS A 226 6.72 8.82 -11.01
CA HIS A 226 7.11 8.36 -9.67
C HIS A 226 7.10 9.47 -8.61
N LEU A 227 7.41 10.71 -8.99
CA LEU A 227 7.62 11.81 -8.06
C LEU A 227 6.43 12.04 -7.11
N PRO A 228 5.16 12.02 -7.58
CA PRO A 228 4.04 12.23 -6.67
C PRO A 228 3.94 11.13 -5.58
N ALA A 229 4.26 9.88 -5.93
CA ALA A 229 4.25 8.77 -4.98
C ALA A 229 5.39 8.89 -3.95
N ALA A 230 6.59 9.26 -4.40
CA ALA A 230 7.73 9.54 -3.51
C ALA A 230 7.40 10.69 -2.53
N TYR A 231 6.75 11.75 -3.02
CA TYR A 231 6.28 12.84 -2.16
C TYR A 231 5.26 12.36 -1.11
N GLN A 232 4.33 11.46 -1.44
CA GLN A 232 3.35 10.95 -0.46
C GLN A 232 4.02 10.24 0.71
N TRP A 233 5.08 9.45 0.48
CA TRP A 233 5.84 8.81 1.54
C TRP A 233 6.45 9.83 2.51
N ILE A 234 7.09 10.87 1.98
CA ILE A 234 7.67 11.93 2.79
C ILE A 234 6.59 12.71 3.54
N LEU A 235 5.53 13.13 2.85
CA LEU A 235 4.44 13.91 3.41
C LEU A 235 3.73 13.17 4.55
N LEU A 236 3.34 11.92 4.29
CA LEU A 236 2.44 11.18 5.18
C LEU A 236 3.19 10.43 6.27
N ALA A 237 4.30 9.76 5.92
CA ALA A 237 5.03 8.84 6.80
C ALA A 237 6.52 9.23 6.98
N GLY A 238 6.90 10.47 6.66
CA GLY A 238 8.31 10.88 6.67
C GLY A 238 9.01 10.73 8.01
N VAL A 239 8.29 10.86 9.14
CA VAL A 239 8.87 10.67 10.48
C VAL A 239 9.26 9.20 10.67
N GLU A 240 8.33 8.29 10.36
CA GLU A 240 8.50 6.86 10.52
C GLU A 240 9.54 6.32 9.55
N VAL A 241 9.55 6.80 8.29
CA VAL A 241 10.59 6.47 7.31
C VAL A 241 11.95 6.97 7.77
N TYR A 242 12.06 8.20 8.28
CA TYR A 242 13.33 8.73 8.78
C TYR A 242 13.83 7.97 10.01
N ASN A 243 12.93 7.57 10.92
CA ASN A 243 13.30 6.71 12.04
C ASN A 243 13.84 5.37 11.55
N ALA A 244 13.22 4.74 10.56
CA ALA A 244 13.73 3.52 9.96
C ALA A 244 15.10 3.69 9.26
N VAL A 245 15.43 4.87 8.74
CA VAL A 245 16.79 5.15 8.20
C VAL A 245 17.85 5.14 9.30
N LYS A 246 17.50 5.62 10.50
CA LYS A 246 18.40 5.68 11.66
C LYS A 246 18.51 4.35 12.40
N GLU A 247 17.37 3.65 12.51
CA GLU A 247 17.26 2.37 13.19
C GLU A 247 17.88 1.27 12.33
N ARG A 248 18.80 0.52 12.93
CA ARG A 248 19.32 -0.70 12.31
C ARG A 248 18.34 -1.83 12.56
N ASP A 249 17.93 -2.54 11.52
CA ASP A 249 17.19 -3.78 11.66
C ASP A 249 18.19 -4.91 11.95
N ASN A 250 18.16 -5.49 13.15
CA ASN A 250 19.08 -6.55 13.59
C ASN A 250 20.58 -6.19 13.39
N GLU A 251 20.96 -4.95 13.69
CA GLU A 251 22.33 -4.40 13.48
C GLU A 251 22.73 -4.19 12.01
N GLU A 252 21.87 -4.54 11.06
CA GLU A 252 22.03 -4.28 9.62
C GLU A 252 21.22 -3.06 9.18
N PHE A 253 21.71 -2.36 8.16
CA PHE A 253 20.92 -1.31 7.50
C PHE A 253 19.82 -1.94 6.66
N TRP A 254 18.68 -1.26 6.57
CA TRP A 254 17.73 -1.55 5.52
C TRP A 254 18.43 -1.47 4.16
N SER A 255 18.03 -2.34 3.23
CA SER A 255 18.56 -2.34 1.87
C SER A 255 17.49 -1.99 0.85
N ALA A 256 17.83 -1.14 -0.11
CA ALA A 256 17.02 -0.86 -1.29
C ALA A 256 17.91 -0.77 -2.52
N ARG A 257 17.41 -1.26 -3.65
CA ARG A 257 18.15 -1.25 -4.93
C ARG A 257 18.72 0.14 -5.22
N ALA A 258 20.03 0.24 -5.40
CA ALA A 258 20.69 1.47 -5.81
C ALA A 258 20.38 1.83 -7.28
N GLY A 259 20.00 3.09 -7.50
CA GLY A 259 19.90 3.71 -8.82
C GLY A 259 21.23 4.26 -9.31
N GLN A 260 21.30 4.54 -10.61
CA GLN A 260 22.54 4.89 -11.32
C GLN A 260 23.29 6.09 -10.74
N LEU A 261 22.58 7.06 -10.18
CA LEU A 261 23.16 8.28 -9.64
C LEU A 261 23.74 8.03 -8.24
N TRP A 262 23.10 7.19 -7.43
CA TRP A 262 23.63 6.77 -6.14
C TRP A 262 24.87 5.87 -6.28
N THR A 263 24.82 4.88 -7.18
CA THR A 263 25.97 3.97 -7.39
C THR A 263 27.24 4.70 -7.84
N ARG A 264 27.12 5.85 -8.52
CA ARG A 264 28.27 6.67 -8.93
C ARG A 264 29.01 7.31 -7.76
N GLU A 265 28.36 7.46 -6.61
CA GLU A 265 28.98 7.91 -5.35
C GLU A 265 29.82 6.79 -4.70
N GLY A 266 29.88 5.59 -5.29
CA GLY A 266 30.64 4.44 -4.78
C GLY A 266 29.97 3.72 -3.62
N VAL A 267 28.68 3.99 -3.37
CA VAL A 267 27.93 3.48 -2.21
C VAL A 267 27.09 2.25 -2.56
N ARG A 268 26.84 1.39 -1.56
CA ARG A 268 26.10 0.12 -1.64
C ARG A 268 24.58 0.33 -1.58
N ASP A 269 23.82 -0.78 -1.59
CA ASP A 269 22.35 -0.83 -1.47
C ASP A 269 21.82 -0.43 -0.08
N GLU A 270 22.70 -0.08 0.87
CA GLU A 270 22.34 0.36 2.22
C GLU A 270 21.51 1.65 2.18
N VAL A 271 20.52 1.75 3.08
CA VAL A 271 19.70 2.93 3.32
C VAL A 271 20.12 3.53 4.65
N ASP A 272 20.97 4.54 4.57
CA ASP A 272 21.52 5.27 5.71
C ASP A 272 21.21 6.77 5.62
N GLU A 273 21.66 7.54 6.62
CA GLU A 273 21.48 9.00 6.64
C GLU A 273 22.10 9.70 5.42
N LYS A 274 23.18 9.15 4.84
CA LYS A 274 23.78 9.71 3.63
C LYS A 274 22.83 9.56 2.45
N ARG A 275 22.17 8.41 2.32
CA ARG A 275 21.17 8.16 1.27
C ARG A 275 19.92 9.01 1.46
N TRP A 276 19.50 9.26 2.71
CA TRP A 276 18.45 10.23 3.01
C TRP A 276 18.81 11.65 2.56
N CYS A 277 20.01 12.13 2.92
CA CYS A 277 20.51 13.43 2.47
C CYS A 277 20.60 13.49 0.94
N PHE A 278 21.06 12.42 0.30
CA PHE A 278 21.07 12.32 -1.16
C PHE A 278 19.66 12.53 -1.72
N TRP A 279 18.66 11.76 -1.27
CA TRP A 279 17.27 11.92 -1.72
C TRP A 279 16.73 13.34 -1.50
N MET A 280 17.01 13.95 -0.35
CA MET A 280 16.66 15.35 -0.08
C MET A 280 17.24 16.30 -1.13
N TYR A 281 18.54 16.20 -1.44
CA TYR A 281 19.16 17.01 -2.49
C TYR A 281 18.55 16.76 -3.87
N ARG A 282 18.21 15.51 -4.18
CA ARG A 282 17.56 15.15 -5.45
C ARG A 282 16.18 15.79 -5.59
N PHE A 283 15.37 15.84 -4.54
CA PHE A 283 14.13 16.62 -4.56
C PHE A 283 14.40 18.10 -4.83
N GLY A 284 15.45 18.66 -4.22
CA GLY A 284 15.89 20.03 -4.48
C GLY A 284 16.26 20.30 -5.94
N GLU A 285 16.99 19.39 -6.59
CA GLU A 285 17.32 19.52 -8.02
C GLU A 285 16.07 19.47 -8.91
N LEU A 286 15.08 18.64 -8.54
CA LEU A 286 13.86 18.46 -9.33
C LEU A 286 12.97 19.70 -9.37
N LYS A 287 13.10 20.65 -8.43
CA LYS A 287 12.34 21.92 -8.45
C LYS A 287 12.47 22.72 -9.76
N ALA A 288 13.58 22.53 -10.47
CA ALA A 288 13.89 23.22 -11.72
C ALA A 288 13.87 22.30 -12.96
N ASP A 289 13.37 21.07 -12.82
CA ASP A 289 13.32 20.12 -13.92
C ASP A 289 12.21 20.48 -14.92
N ALA A 290 12.60 20.77 -16.17
CA ALA A 290 11.68 21.19 -17.22
C ALA A 290 10.63 20.13 -17.63
N ARG A 291 10.76 18.89 -17.15
CA ARG A 291 9.82 17.79 -17.42
C ARG A 291 8.66 17.78 -16.43
N LEU A 292 8.76 18.52 -15.34
CA LEU A 292 7.77 18.56 -14.26
C LEU A 292 6.84 19.75 -14.42
N ASP A 293 5.57 19.53 -14.10
CA ASP A 293 4.59 20.60 -14.02
C ASP A 293 4.77 21.41 -12.71
N ALA A 294 4.04 22.53 -12.60
CA ALA A 294 4.14 23.40 -11.43
C ALA A 294 3.74 22.71 -10.11
N ALA A 295 2.80 21.75 -10.16
CA ALA A 295 2.39 21.01 -8.97
C ALA A 295 3.50 20.07 -8.51
N MET A 296 4.13 19.36 -9.44
CA MET A 296 5.28 18.49 -9.16
C MET A 296 6.50 19.25 -8.65
N ASN A 297 6.79 20.43 -9.20
CA ASN A 297 7.86 21.29 -8.70
C ASN A 297 7.59 21.73 -7.25
N TRP A 298 6.33 22.03 -6.92
CA TRP A 298 5.91 22.32 -5.56
C TRP A 298 6.02 21.09 -4.64
N GLU A 299 5.55 19.92 -5.08
CA GLU A 299 5.67 18.66 -4.33
C GLU A 299 7.14 18.34 -4.00
N ALA A 300 8.05 18.51 -4.97
CA ALA A 300 9.49 18.33 -4.76
C ALA A 300 10.05 19.31 -3.72
N ALA A 301 9.68 20.58 -3.79
CA ALA A 301 10.11 21.59 -2.82
C ALA A 301 9.60 21.30 -1.40
N GLN A 302 8.34 20.84 -1.27
CA GLN A 302 7.80 20.46 0.04
C GLN A 302 8.46 19.20 0.60
N ALA A 303 8.79 18.23 -0.25
CA ALA A 303 9.51 17.03 0.15
C ALA A 303 10.88 17.38 0.73
N GLU A 304 11.68 18.15 -0.01
CA GLU A 304 13.01 18.63 0.43
C GLU A 304 12.93 19.34 1.79
N LEU A 305 12.06 20.34 1.91
CA LEU A 305 11.88 21.10 3.15
C LEU A 305 11.48 20.20 4.33
N ARG A 306 10.58 19.24 4.10
CA ARG A 306 10.16 18.30 5.14
C ARG A 306 11.30 17.38 5.56
N MET A 307 12.07 16.86 4.61
CA MET A 307 13.23 16.01 4.90
C MET A 307 14.31 16.76 5.67
N GLU A 308 14.57 18.02 5.32
CA GLU A 308 15.50 18.91 6.02
C GLU A 308 15.05 19.14 7.47
N ASN A 309 13.77 19.48 7.68
CA ASN A 309 13.23 19.70 9.02
C ASN A 309 13.32 18.45 9.91
N LEU A 310 13.11 17.25 9.35
CA LEU A 310 13.22 15.99 10.09
C LEU A 310 14.67 15.71 10.50
N ALA A 311 15.64 16.05 9.66
CA ALA A 311 17.05 15.93 9.98
C ALA A 311 17.50 16.95 11.05
N ILE A 312 17.02 18.20 10.97
CA ILE A 312 17.36 19.27 11.93
C ILE A 312 16.71 19.05 13.29
N GLY A 313 15.41 18.77 13.33
CA GLY A 313 14.65 18.63 14.59
C GLY A 313 15.21 17.53 15.51
N TRP A 314 15.84 16.52 14.93
CA TRP A 314 16.52 15.48 15.68
C TRP A 314 17.89 15.91 16.23
N ASN A 315 18.67 16.69 15.48
CA ASN A 315 19.95 17.25 15.96
C ASN A 315 19.77 18.21 17.16
N SER A 316 18.55 18.68 17.42
CA SER A 316 18.21 19.48 18.61
C SER A 316 17.68 18.68 19.81
N GLU A 317 17.38 17.39 19.63
CA GLU A 317 16.88 16.48 20.68
C GLU A 317 17.95 15.47 21.15
N SER A 318 19.16 15.52 20.59
CA SER A 318 20.34 14.74 20.96
C SER A 318 21.36 15.55 21.77
#